data_AF-A0A930XP40-F1
#
_entry.id   AF-A0A930XP40-F1
#
_cell.length_a   1.000
_cell.length_b   1.000
_cell.length_c   1.000
_cell.angle_alpha   90.00
_cell.angle_beta   90.00
_cell.angle_gamma   90.00
#
_symmetry.space_group_name_H-M   'P 1'
#
loop_
_entity.id
_entity.type
_entity.pdbx_description
1 polymer ?
#
loop_
_entity_poly.entity_id
_entity_poly.type
_entity_poly.pdbx_seq_one_letter_code
_entity_poly.pdbx_strand_id
1 'polypeptide(L)'
;MYWDTAAFETTVPYSSGDRIGTLTATDPTAQINVRSESTQYSRAIAYGLVGDRVSILDCVVDTDSARSDLNWCEVRFPESGAIGWIRSDFIIFPSDGY
;
A
#
# COMPACT_ATOMS: atom_id res chain seq x y z
N MET A 1 -1.87 12.24 -44.67
CA MET A 1 -2.27 13.08 -43.52
C MET A 1 -3.69 12.71 -43.13
N TYR A 2 -3.82 11.87 -42.13
CA TYR A 2 -4.97 11.79 -41.24
C TYR A 2 -4.38 11.26 -39.94
N TRP A 3 -4.23 12.15 -38.98
CA TRP A 3 -3.77 11.83 -37.64
C TRP A 3 -5.03 11.37 -36.90
N ASP A 4 -5.13 10.09 -36.58
CA ASP A 4 -6.07 9.69 -35.54
C ASP A 4 -5.37 9.93 -34.21
N THR A 5 -5.74 11.00 -33.53
CA THR A 5 -5.42 11.20 -32.12
C THR A 5 -6.22 10.16 -31.33
N ALA A 6 -5.69 8.95 -31.22
CA ALA A 6 -6.08 8.05 -30.16
C ALA A 6 -5.67 8.71 -28.84
N ALA A 7 -6.65 9.36 -28.22
CA ALA A 7 -6.56 9.96 -26.91
C ALA A 7 -6.13 8.88 -25.91
N PHE A 8 -5.02 9.17 -25.22
CA PHE A 8 -4.55 8.55 -23.98
C PHE A 8 -4.80 7.03 -23.90
N GLU A 9 -3.84 6.26 -24.41
CA GLU A 9 -3.63 4.94 -23.82
C GLU A 9 -3.37 5.16 -22.32
N THR A 10 -4.41 4.97 -21.51
CA THR A 10 -4.29 4.84 -20.06
C THR A 10 -3.43 3.62 -19.81
N THR A 11 -2.11 3.83 -19.79
CA THR A 11 -1.15 2.85 -19.31
C THR A 11 -1.35 2.72 -17.82
N VAL A 12 -2.36 1.96 -17.40
CA VAL A 12 -2.33 1.30 -16.10
C VAL A 12 -1.97 -0.16 -16.32
N PRO A 13 -0.69 -0.52 -16.50
CA PRO A 13 -0.31 -1.89 -16.29
C PRO A 13 -0.23 -2.13 -14.78
N TYR A 14 -1.37 -2.22 -14.09
CA TYR A 14 -1.45 -3.13 -12.94
C TYR A 14 -1.42 -4.55 -13.53
N SER A 15 -0.25 -4.95 -14.03
CA SER A 15 -0.01 -6.28 -14.58
C SER A 15 1.31 -6.84 -14.05
N SER A 16 1.29 -7.08 -12.75
CA SER A 16 1.94 -8.23 -12.11
C SER A 16 0.94 -8.64 -11.03
N GLY A 17 0.58 -9.93 -10.96
CA GLY A 17 -0.55 -10.41 -10.16
C GLY A 17 -0.58 -9.75 -8.77
N ASP A 18 -1.76 -9.26 -8.37
CA ASP A 18 -2.04 -8.55 -7.12
C ASP A 18 -0.96 -8.82 -6.05
N ARG A 19 -0.09 -7.84 -5.79
CA ARG A 19 0.96 -7.97 -4.78
C ARG A 19 0.29 -8.01 -3.41
N ILE A 20 -0.13 -9.19 -2.98
CA ILE A 20 -0.84 -9.37 -1.71
C ILE A 20 0.18 -9.44 -0.58
N GLY A 21 0.13 -8.44 0.31
CA GLY A 21 0.83 -8.45 1.58
C GLY A 21 -0.05 -8.99 2.71
N THR A 22 0.60 -9.33 3.83
CA THR A 22 -0.08 -9.67 5.09
C THR A 22 0.31 -8.67 6.17
N LEU A 23 -0.67 -8.15 6.91
CA LEU A 23 -0.40 -7.24 8.02
C LEU A 23 0.26 -7.98 9.18
N THR A 24 1.26 -7.36 9.79
CA THR A 24 2.04 -7.94 10.89
C THR A 24 2.38 -6.90 11.95
N ALA A 25 2.61 -7.37 13.18
CA ALA A 25 3.18 -6.60 14.28
C ALA A 25 3.75 -7.56 15.33
N THR A 26 4.49 -7.01 16.31
CA THR A 26 4.98 -7.79 17.46
C THR A 26 3.84 -8.35 18.31
N ASP A 27 2.79 -7.57 18.53
CA ASP A 27 1.57 -8.03 19.20
C ASP A 27 0.60 -8.61 18.15
N PRO A 28 0.27 -9.91 18.19
CA PRO A 28 -0.59 -10.55 17.21
C PRO A 28 -2.07 -10.11 17.29
N THR A 29 -2.44 -9.34 18.32
CA THR A 29 -3.78 -8.77 18.47
C THR A 29 -3.84 -7.28 18.13
N ALA A 30 -2.73 -6.70 17.69
CA ALA A 30 -2.64 -5.28 17.38
C ALA A 30 -3.51 -4.87 16.19
N GLN A 31 -3.99 -3.63 16.27
CA GLN A 31 -4.57 -2.92 15.14
C GLN A 31 -3.48 -2.14 14.41
N ILE A 32 -3.47 -2.23 13.09
CA ILE A 32 -2.57 -1.48 12.21
C ILE A 32 -3.33 -0.29 11.64
N ASN A 33 -2.88 0.91 11.95
CA ASN A 33 -3.51 2.13 11.46
C ASN A 33 -3.37 2.26 9.94
N VAL A 34 -4.49 2.49 9.27
CA VAL A 34 -4.56 2.90 7.86
C VAL A 34 -4.75 4.41 7.83
N ARG A 35 -3.82 5.12 7.20
CA ARG A 35 -3.75 6.58 7.24
C ARG A 35 -4.18 7.24 5.94
N SER A 36 -4.61 8.49 6.02
CA SER A 36 -5.04 9.25 4.84
C SER A 36 -3.89 9.66 3.93
N GLU A 37 -2.67 9.76 4.46
CA GLU A 37 -1.47 10.16 3.73
C GLU A 37 -0.27 9.32 4.19
N SER A 38 0.79 9.30 3.39
CA SER A 38 2.06 8.57 3.62
C SER A 38 2.93 9.23 4.71
N THR A 39 2.34 9.48 5.88
CA THR A 39 2.99 10.12 7.02
C THR A 39 2.32 9.73 8.34
N GLN A 40 3.12 9.57 9.40
CA GLN A 40 2.67 9.26 10.75
C GLN A 40 1.88 10.41 11.40
N TYR A 41 1.97 11.61 10.84
CA TYR A 41 1.26 12.80 11.33
C TYR A 41 -0.16 12.94 10.76
N SER A 42 -0.50 12.19 9.70
CA SER A 42 -1.84 12.22 9.12
C SER A 42 -2.82 11.39 9.96
N ARG A 43 -4.12 11.68 9.85
CA ARG A 43 -5.14 10.96 10.62
C ARG A 43 -5.23 9.49 10.19
N ALA A 44 -5.48 8.61 11.16
CA ALA A 44 -5.96 7.27 10.87
C ALA A 44 -7.42 7.36 10.37
N ILE A 45 -7.70 6.72 9.23
CA ILE A 45 -9.03 6.69 8.59
C ILE A 45 -9.69 5.30 8.70
N ALA A 46 -8.89 4.26 8.96
CA ALA A 46 -9.33 2.90 9.22
C ALA A 46 -8.24 2.16 10.00
N TYR A 47 -8.48 0.88 10.28
CA TYR A 47 -7.46 -0.04 10.77
C TYR A 47 -7.64 -1.42 10.14
N GLY A 48 -6.54 -2.16 10.06
CA GLY A 48 -6.55 -3.61 9.82
C GLY A 48 -6.11 -4.36 11.07
N LEU A 49 -6.31 -5.67 11.10
CA LEU A 49 -5.80 -6.58 12.12
C LEU A 49 -4.55 -7.29 11.61
N VAL A 50 -3.69 -7.72 12.54
CA VAL A 50 -2.61 -8.64 12.20
C VAL A 50 -3.19 -9.91 11.56
N GLY A 51 -2.61 -10.32 10.43
CA GLY A 51 -3.10 -11.43 9.60
C GLY A 51 -4.01 -11.01 8.46
N ASP A 52 -4.52 -9.77 8.43
CA ASP A 52 -5.31 -9.28 7.30
C ASP A 52 -4.47 -9.25 6.03
N ARG A 53 -5.12 -9.57 4.90
CA ARG A 53 -4.52 -9.47 3.57
C ARG A 53 -4.81 -8.11 2.96
N VAL A 54 -3.83 -7.56 2.26
CA VAL A 54 -3.96 -6.29 1.55
C VAL A 54 -3.34 -6.36 0.16
N SER A 55 -4.00 -5.78 -0.84
CA SER A 55 -3.37 -5.56 -2.15
C SER A 55 -2.51 -4.31 -2.06
N ILE A 56 -1.22 -4.43 -2.37
CA ILE A 56 -0.26 -3.33 -2.35
C ILE A 56 -0.33 -2.60 -3.69
N LEU A 57 -0.74 -1.34 -3.66
CA LEU A 57 -1.00 -0.53 -4.86
C LEU A 57 0.22 0.28 -5.29
N ASP A 58 0.91 0.90 -4.34
CA ASP A 58 2.13 1.69 -4.54
C ASP A 58 2.93 1.78 -3.24
N CYS A 59 4.21 2.12 -3.30
CA CYS A 59 5.01 2.46 -2.12
C CYS A 59 5.92 3.67 -2.37
N VAL A 60 5.93 4.60 -1.41
CA VAL A 60 6.75 5.82 -1.45
C VAL A 60 7.72 5.85 -0.27
N VAL A 61 8.85 6.53 -0.46
CA VAL A 61 9.89 6.69 0.58
C VAL A 61 9.34 7.49 1.76
N ASP A 62 9.67 7.07 2.98
CA ASP A 62 9.34 7.82 4.18
C ASP A 62 10.02 9.19 4.20
N THR A 63 9.21 10.25 4.32
CA THR A 63 9.67 11.64 4.43
C THR A 63 9.57 12.19 5.85
N ASP A 64 9.03 11.43 6.80
CA ASP A 64 8.86 11.90 8.18
C ASP A 64 10.17 11.91 8.96
N SER A 65 11.05 10.96 8.67
CA SER A 65 12.30 10.74 9.39
C SER A 65 13.48 10.73 8.43
N ALA A 66 14.36 11.72 8.54
CA ALA A 66 15.58 11.75 7.75
C ALA A 66 16.41 10.47 7.99
N ARG A 67 16.76 9.77 6.91
CA ARG A 67 17.49 8.48 6.90
C ARG A 67 16.69 7.25 7.36
N SER A 68 15.37 7.33 7.38
CA SER A 68 14.51 6.14 7.46
C SER A 68 14.71 5.29 6.20
N ASP A 69 14.88 3.99 6.37
CA ASP A 69 14.81 2.98 5.30
C ASP A 69 13.38 2.44 5.14
N LEU A 70 12.43 2.95 5.94
CA LEU A 70 11.03 2.59 5.85
C LEU A 70 10.37 3.29 4.67
N ASN A 71 9.33 2.66 4.15
CA ASN A 71 8.46 3.20 3.12
C ASN A 71 7.03 3.27 3.66
N TRP A 72 6.18 4.04 2.99
CA TRP A 72 4.73 3.97 3.13
C TRP A 72 4.15 3.29 1.90
N CYS A 73 3.24 2.35 2.09
CA CYS A 73 2.56 1.69 1.00
C CYS A 73 1.07 2.03 1.00
N GLU A 74 0.57 2.45 -0.14
CA GLU A 74 -0.86 2.55 -0.38
C GLU A 74 -1.40 1.14 -0.60
N VAL A 75 -2.43 0.80 0.16
CA VAL A 75 -3.01 -0.54 0.14
C VAL A 75 -4.52 -0.49 -0.05
N ARG A 76 -5.07 -1.58 -0.59
CA ARG A 76 -6.50 -1.84 -0.63
C ARG A 76 -6.84 -3.10 0.15
N PHE A 77 -7.81 -3.00 1.05
CA PHE A 77 -8.38 -4.16 1.75
C PHE A 77 -9.34 -4.91 0.81
N PRO A 78 -9.13 -6.20 0.50
CA PRO A 78 -9.95 -6.93 -0.45
C PRO A 78 -11.42 -7.05 -0.04
N GLU A 79 -11.68 -7.22 1.26
CA GLU A 79 -13.04 -7.45 1.78
C GLU A 79 -13.88 -6.17 1.86
N SER A 80 -13.31 -5.09 2.38
CA SER A 80 -14.03 -3.81 2.59
C SER A 80 -13.86 -2.83 1.43
N GLY A 81 -12.83 -3.01 0.60
CA GLY A 81 -12.43 -2.05 -0.42
C GLY A 81 -11.78 -0.77 0.13
N ALA A 82 -11.54 -0.68 1.45
CA ALA A 82 -10.89 0.48 2.05
C ALA A 82 -9.49 0.69 1.47
N ILE A 83 -9.13 1.95 1.20
CA ILE A 83 -7.84 2.35 0.65
C ILE A 83 -7.18 3.36 1.59
N GLY A 84 -5.86 3.23 1.78
CA GLY A 84 -5.05 4.20 2.49
C GLY A 84 -3.62 3.71 2.70
N TRP A 85 -2.88 4.45 3.51
CA TRP A 85 -1.44 4.26 3.68
C TRP A 85 -1.10 3.50 4.95
N ILE A 86 -0.24 2.49 4.82
CA ILE A 86 0.34 1.71 5.92
C ILE A 86 1.86 1.78 5.80
N ARG A 87 2.56 1.90 6.93
CA ARG A 87 4.03 1.88 6.94
C ARG A 87 4.55 0.47 6.68
N SER A 88 5.61 0.35 5.89
CA SER A 88 6.07 -0.92 5.31
C SER A 88 6.51 -1.96 6.34
N ASP A 89 6.92 -1.54 7.53
CA ASP A 89 7.27 -2.43 8.65
C ASP A 89 6.08 -3.23 9.20
N PHE A 90 4.85 -2.82 8.90
CA PHE A 90 3.63 -3.56 9.23
C PHE A 90 3.15 -4.47 8.09
N ILE A 91 3.93 -4.62 7.01
CA ILE A 91 3.56 -5.43 5.86
C ILE A 91 4.61 -6.53 5.63
N ILE A 92 4.18 -7.78 5.71
CA ILE A 92 4.91 -8.90 5.13
C ILE A 92 4.64 -8.87 3.64
N PHE A 93 5.63 -8.45 2.86
CA PHE A 93 5.56 -8.45 1.41
C PHE A 93 5.54 -9.90 0.89
N PRO A 94 4.81 -10.17 -0.20
CA PRO A 94 4.95 -11.45 -0.87
C PRO A 94 6.42 -11.60 -1.27
N SER A 95 7.00 -12.78 -1.03
CA SER A 95 8.27 -13.16 -1.65
C SER A 95 7.98 -13.32 -3.14
N ASP A 96 8.05 -12.24 -3.90
CA ASP A 96 7.78 -12.20 -5.34
C ASP A 96 8.85 -12.92 -6.16
N GLY A 97 9.62 -13.82 -5.53
CA GLY A 97 10.37 -14.89 -6.19
C GLY A 97 11.35 -14.37 -7.22
N TYR A 98 12.37 -13.65 -6.76
CA TYR A 98 13.59 -13.39 -7.53
C TYR A 98 14.79 -14.04 -6.86
#